data_AF-A0A531LJF9-F1
#
_entry.id   AF-A0A531LJF9-F1
#
_cell.length_a   1.000
_cell.length_b   1.000
_cell.length_c   1.000
_cell.angle_alpha   90.00
_cell.angle_beta   90.00
_cell.angle_gamma   90.00
#
_symmetry.space_group_name_H-M   'P 1'
#
loop_
_entity.id
_entity.type
_entity.pdbx_description
1 polymer ?
#
loop_
_entity_poly.entity_id
_entity_poly.type
_entity_poly.pdbx_seq_one_letter_code
_entity_poly.pdbx_strand_id
1 'polypeptide(L)'
;TPRRWLIQCNPGLTALTREAIGDRFLDDIDAIKGLDAFADDAAFRDKFAAVKRANKAKLANLVADRLGIRIDPSALFDIQIKRIHEYKRQLLNILETVALYDQIRSHPERNWMPRVKFFGGKAAPSYHNAKLIIKLANDVAKVINRDPAVRGLLKVVFVPNYNVSLAEIMMPAADLSEQISTAGMEASGTGNMKFALNGALTIGTLDGANVEIKECVGDDNIFIFGLTTEEVAERRSNGYNPRSVIEASPELAQAVAAVSTGVFSPDDPERYRELMNGLYQSDWFMVAADFDAYASTQRDVDAVWRDSPDWYARAIRNVARVGWFSSDRTIRQYAKEIWNVPV
;
A
#
# COMPACT_ATOMS: atom_id res chain seq x y z
N THR A 1 4.41 -7.61 17.36
CA THR A 1 4.38 -7.02 18.71
C THR A 1 3.91 -5.59 18.68
N PRO A 2 2.84 -5.27 19.42
CA PRO A 2 2.36 -3.89 19.63
C PRO A 2 3.40 -2.96 20.26
N ARG A 3 4.34 -3.49 21.05
CA ARG A 3 5.40 -2.70 21.71
C ARG A 3 6.23 -1.90 20.70
N ARG A 4 6.69 -2.54 19.62
CA ARG A 4 7.43 -1.85 18.55
C ARG A 4 6.50 -1.11 17.59
N TRP A 5 5.46 -1.79 17.13
CA TRP A 5 4.67 -1.36 15.97
C TRP A 5 3.45 -0.48 16.29
N LEU A 6 3.30 -0.07 17.55
CA LEU A 6 2.35 0.96 17.97
C LEU A 6 3.01 1.87 19.02
N ILE A 7 3.43 1.30 20.15
CA ILE A 7 3.91 2.05 21.32
C ILE A 7 5.20 2.83 21.00
N GLN A 8 6.20 2.15 20.45
CA GLN A 8 7.48 2.76 20.12
C GLN A 8 7.40 3.64 18.85
N CYS A 9 6.86 3.12 17.75
CA CYS A 9 6.91 3.81 16.46
C CYS A 9 5.86 4.93 16.32
N ASN A 10 4.75 4.86 17.07
CA ASN A 10 3.67 5.83 17.00
C ASN A 10 3.25 6.30 18.40
N PRO A 11 4.15 7.03 19.10
CA PRO A 11 3.87 7.51 20.45
C PRO A 11 2.69 8.50 20.49
N GLY A 12 2.43 9.22 19.39
CA GLY A 12 1.28 10.12 19.26
C GLY A 12 -0.04 9.36 19.30
N LEU A 13 -0.17 8.29 18.50
CA LEU A 13 -1.37 7.44 18.53
C LEU A 13 -1.51 6.74 19.88
N THR A 14 -0.40 6.25 20.43
CA THR A 14 -0.39 5.59 21.75
C THR A 14 -0.90 6.51 22.86
N ALA A 15 -0.44 7.77 22.89
CA ALA A 15 -0.91 8.75 23.86
C ALA A 15 -2.40 9.08 23.68
N LEU A 16 -2.86 9.21 22.43
CA LEU A 16 -4.27 9.44 22.11
C LEU A 16 -5.16 8.25 22.51
N THR A 17 -4.71 7.03 22.25
CA THR A 17 -5.42 5.81 22.69
C THR A 17 -5.53 5.76 24.21
N ARG A 18 -4.44 6.07 24.93
CA ARG A 18 -4.45 6.13 26.39
C ARG A 18 -5.43 7.17 26.93
N GLU A 19 -5.48 8.35 26.31
CA GLU A 19 -6.44 9.40 26.68
C GLU A 19 -7.89 8.91 26.55
N ALA A 20 -8.20 8.16 25.51
CA ALA A 20 -9.56 7.71 25.21
C ALA A 20 -10.00 6.47 26.01
N ILE A 21 -9.13 5.48 26.19
CA ILE A 21 -9.50 4.16 26.74
C ILE A 21 -8.63 3.67 27.91
N GLY A 22 -7.69 4.49 28.39
CA GLY A 22 -6.77 4.15 29.47
C GLY A 22 -5.61 3.25 29.03
N ASP A 23 -4.84 2.76 30.02
CA ASP A 23 -3.55 2.08 29.78
C ASP A 23 -3.64 0.58 29.49
N ARG A 24 -4.82 -0.04 29.64
CA ARG A 24 -4.96 -1.50 29.58
C ARG A 24 -4.42 -2.11 28.27
N PHE A 25 -4.56 -1.40 27.15
CA PHE A 25 -4.11 -1.88 25.84
C PHE A 25 -2.59 -2.02 25.70
N LEU A 26 -1.81 -1.40 26.61
CA LEU A 26 -0.35 -1.51 26.61
C LEU A 26 0.11 -2.92 26.95
N ASP A 27 -0.62 -3.60 27.84
CA ASP A 27 -0.36 -4.98 28.27
C ASP A 27 -1.30 -5.99 27.58
N ASP A 28 -2.56 -5.61 27.37
CA ASP A 28 -3.61 -6.43 26.75
C ASP A 28 -4.18 -5.72 25.52
N ILE A 29 -3.52 -5.89 24.38
CA ILE A 29 -3.87 -5.23 23.11
C ILE A 29 -5.31 -5.45 22.66
N ASP A 30 -6.01 -6.49 23.12
CA ASP A 30 -7.42 -6.72 22.79
C ASP A 30 -8.31 -5.57 23.33
N ALA A 31 -7.87 -4.87 24.39
CA ALA A 31 -8.53 -3.69 24.93
C ALA A 31 -8.56 -2.50 23.94
N ILE A 32 -7.70 -2.49 22.91
CA ILE A 32 -7.70 -1.43 21.88
C ILE A 32 -9.05 -1.32 21.14
N LYS A 33 -9.86 -2.38 21.17
CA LYS A 33 -11.23 -2.41 20.65
C LYS A 33 -12.11 -1.30 21.23
N GLY A 34 -11.82 -0.81 22.43
CA GLY A 34 -12.54 0.33 23.02
C GLY A 34 -12.51 1.60 22.14
N LEU A 35 -11.51 1.74 21.27
CA LEU A 35 -11.43 2.87 20.33
C LEU A 35 -12.55 2.90 19.29
N ASP A 36 -13.23 1.78 19.05
CA ASP A 36 -14.30 1.68 18.04
C ASP A 36 -15.45 2.67 18.36
N ALA A 37 -15.74 2.88 19.64
CA ALA A 37 -16.76 3.83 20.10
C ALA A 37 -16.45 5.30 19.77
N PHE A 38 -15.20 5.62 19.43
CA PHE A 38 -14.74 6.98 19.11
C PHE A 38 -14.62 7.23 17.61
N ALA A 39 -14.92 6.23 16.76
CA ALA A 39 -14.78 6.36 15.31
C ALA A 39 -15.67 7.49 14.73
N ASP A 40 -16.84 7.71 15.32
CA ASP A 40 -17.80 8.73 14.85
C ASP A 40 -17.69 10.05 15.64
N ASP A 41 -16.86 10.10 16.70
CA ASP A 41 -16.62 11.31 17.48
C ASP A 41 -15.76 12.29 16.66
N ALA A 42 -16.30 13.48 16.41
CA ALA A 42 -15.63 14.50 15.59
C ALA A 42 -14.32 15.00 16.23
N ALA A 43 -14.32 15.26 17.55
CA ALA A 43 -13.15 15.78 18.24
C ALA A 43 -12.03 14.73 18.32
N PHE A 44 -12.38 13.46 18.47
CA PHE A 44 -11.43 12.36 18.44
C PHE A 44 -10.84 12.16 17.03
N ARG A 45 -11.67 12.22 15.98
CA ARG A 45 -11.20 12.19 14.58
C ARG A 45 -10.20 13.31 14.27
N ASP A 46 -10.46 14.53 14.74
CA ASP A 46 -9.54 15.66 14.55
C ASP A 46 -8.18 15.42 15.22
N LYS A 47 -8.19 14.90 16.47
CA LYS A 47 -6.96 14.51 17.18
C LYS A 47 -6.21 13.39 16.45
N PHE A 48 -6.94 12.38 15.97
CA PHE A 48 -6.37 11.26 15.22
C PHE A 48 -5.73 11.73 13.90
N ALA A 49 -6.43 12.60 13.16
CA ALA A 49 -5.92 13.22 11.94
C ALA A 49 -4.65 14.05 12.21
N ALA A 50 -4.61 14.79 13.32
CA ALA A 50 -3.42 15.55 13.72
C ALA A 50 -2.21 14.63 14.00
N VAL A 51 -2.43 13.49 14.66
CA VAL A 51 -1.39 12.46 14.86
C VAL A 51 -0.88 11.92 13.52
N LYS A 52 -1.79 11.54 12.61
CA LYS A 52 -1.44 11.06 11.26
C LYS A 52 -0.62 12.11 10.50
N ARG A 53 -1.07 13.36 10.49
CA ARG A 53 -0.40 14.49 9.84
C ARG A 53 1.01 14.72 10.41
N ALA A 54 1.18 14.64 11.73
CA ALA A 54 2.49 14.76 12.36
C ALA A 54 3.45 13.62 11.93
N ASN A 55 2.94 12.39 11.81
CA ASN A 55 3.73 11.27 11.31
C ASN A 55 4.09 11.44 9.82
N LYS A 56 3.15 11.93 8.99
CA LYS A 56 3.41 12.27 7.58
C LYS A 56 4.47 13.36 7.44
N ALA A 57 4.44 14.39 8.28
CA ALA A 57 5.47 15.43 8.30
C ALA A 57 6.86 14.87 8.65
N LYS A 58 6.95 13.94 9.60
CA LYS A 58 8.23 13.25 9.91
C LYS A 58 8.77 12.48 8.71
N LEU A 59 7.93 11.74 7.99
CA LEU A 59 8.33 11.03 6.78
C LEU A 59 8.72 12.01 5.65
N ALA A 60 7.96 13.09 5.47
CA ALA A 60 8.26 14.12 4.48
C ALA A 60 9.63 14.77 4.72
N ASN A 61 9.94 15.11 5.97
CA ASN A 61 11.25 15.65 6.34
C ASN A 61 12.38 14.64 6.08
N LEU A 62 12.19 13.38 6.46
CA LEU A 62 13.15 12.31 6.19
C LEU A 62 13.47 12.17 4.69
N VAL A 63 12.44 12.25 3.85
CA VAL A 63 12.56 12.16 2.39
C VAL A 63 13.27 13.38 1.82
N ALA A 64 12.93 14.58 2.32
CA ALA A 64 13.61 15.81 1.93
C ALA A 64 15.10 15.76 2.30
N ASP A 65 15.43 15.33 3.52
CA ASP A 65 16.80 15.27 4.02
C ASP A 65 17.66 14.22 3.27
N ARG A 66 17.10 13.04 2.99
CA ARG A 66 17.86 11.93 2.40
C ARG A 66 17.89 11.94 0.88
N LEU A 67 16.82 12.41 0.24
CA LEU A 67 16.62 12.28 -1.21
C LEU A 67 16.51 13.63 -1.91
N GLY A 68 16.43 14.75 -1.17
CA GLY A 68 16.21 16.08 -1.75
C GLY A 68 14.82 16.25 -2.38
N ILE A 69 13.88 15.33 -2.13
CA ILE A 69 12.53 15.36 -2.68
C ILE A 69 11.61 16.00 -1.65
N ARG A 70 11.00 17.13 -1.99
CA ARG A 70 9.95 17.75 -1.16
C ARG A 70 8.60 17.16 -1.51
N ILE A 71 7.87 16.73 -0.49
CA ILE A 71 6.52 16.17 -0.61
C ILE A 71 5.59 16.87 0.38
N ASP A 72 4.32 17.02 0.00
CA ASP A 72 3.31 17.66 0.84
C ASP A 72 2.64 16.62 1.77
N PRO A 73 2.73 16.75 3.11
CA PRO A 73 2.05 15.85 4.05
C PRO A 73 0.51 15.99 4.04
N SER A 74 -0.07 16.91 3.27
CA SER A 74 -1.52 16.95 3.01
C SER A 74 -1.98 15.91 1.99
N ALA A 75 -1.10 15.50 1.06
CA ALA A 75 -1.39 14.50 0.03
C ALA A 75 -1.58 13.10 0.63
N LEU A 76 -2.36 12.24 -0.02
CA LEU A 76 -2.52 10.84 0.38
C LEU A 76 -1.16 10.12 0.29
N PHE A 77 -0.68 9.57 1.40
CA PHE A 77 0.54 8.76 1.43
C PHE A 77 0.18 7.30 1.17
N ASP A 78 0.42 6.88 -0.07
CA ASP A 78 0.17 5.55 -0.60
C ASP A 78 1.46 4.73 -0.55
N ILE A 79 1.52 3.69 0.29
CA ILE A 79 2.78 3.04 0.66
C ILE A 79 2.79 1.53 0.36
N GLN A 80 3.73 1.13 -0.50
CA GLN A 80 4.08 -0.26 -0.76
C GLN A 80 5.52 -0.58 -0.30
N ILE A 81 5.65 -1.09 0.94
CA ILE A 81 6.94 -1.53 1.51
C ILE A 81 6.99 -3.03 1.78
N LYS A 82 7.73 -3.74 0.94
CA LYS A 82 7.98 -5.19 1.05
C LYS A 82 9.16 -5.58 0.17
N ARG A 83 9.67 -6.81 0.31
CA ARG A 83 10.70 -7.32 -0.63
C ARG A 83 10.20 -7.16 -2.07
N ILE A 84 11.09 -6.85 -2.99
CA ILE A 84 10.73 -6.70 -4.40
C ILE A 84 10.71 -8.09 -5.03
N HIS A 85 9.53 -8.47 -5.53
CA HIS A 85 9.27 -9.76 -6.15
C HIS A 85 8.08 -9.60 -7.08
N GLU A 86 8.09 -10.28 -8.24
CA GLU A 86 7.01 -10.17 -9.22
C GLU A 86 5.61 -10.49 -8.66
N TYR A 87 5.44 -11.53 -7.80
CA TYR A 87 4.15 -11.82 -7.17
C TYR A 87 3.66 -10.76 -6.17
N LYS A 88 4.55 -9.90 -5.67
CA LYS A 88 4.19 -8.77 -4.79
C LYS A 88 3.73 -7.54 -5.58
N ARG A 89 3.83 -7.63 -6.91
CA ARG A 89 3.25 -6.74 -7.92
C ARG A 89 3.54 -5.26 -7.70
N GLN A 90 4.79 -4.92 -7.33
CA GLN A 90 5.22 -3.52 -7.46
C GLN A 90 5.09 -3.02 -8.90
N LEU A 91 5.20 -3.92 -9.90
CA LEU A 91 4.96 -3.58 -11.30
C LEU A 91 3.52 -3.12 -11.56
N LEU A 92 2.50 -3.75 -10.96
CA LEU A 92 1.10 -3.32 -11.06
C LEU A 92 0.93 -1.89 -10.55
N ASN A 93 1.47 -1.59 -9.35
CA ASN A 93 1.40 -0.25 -8.77
C ASN A 93 2.13 0.79 -9.63
N ILE A 94 3.29 0.45 -10.18
CA ILE A 94 4.04 1.33 -11.08
C ILE A 94 3.25 1.59 -12.38
N LEU A 95 2.62 0.58 -12.97
CA LEU A 95 1.80 0.76 -14.18
C LEU A 95 0.58 1.63 -13.91
N GLU A 96 -0.13 1.45 -12.79
CA GLU A 96 -1.24 2.34 -12.42
C GLU A 96 -0.74 3.77 -12.17
N THR A 97 0.45 3.93 -11.59
CA THR A 97 1.08 5.24 -11.41
C THR A 97 1.37 5.92 -12.76
N VAL A 98 1.82 5.17 -13.76
CA VAL A 98 2.04 5.67 -15.12
C VAL A 98 0.72 6.06 -15.79
N ALA A 99 -0.31 5.24 -15.66
CA ALA A 99 -1.65 5.54 -16.19
C ALA A 99 -2.26 6.78 -15.53
N LEU A 100 -2.21 6.87 -14.19
CA LEU A 100 -2.66 8.04 -13.43
C LEU A 100 -1.91 9.31 -13.84
N TYR A 101 -0.60 9.22 -14.02
CA TYR A 101 0.22 10.33 -14.50
C TYR A 101 -0.24 10.82 -15.89
N ASP A 102 -0.53 9.91 -16.81
CA ASP A 102 -1.06 10.27 -18.13
C ASP A 102 -2.44 10.93 -18.01
N GLN A 103 -3.34 10.34 -17.21
CA GLN A 103 -4.67 10.90 -16.95
C GLN A 103 -4.62 12.31 -16.34
N ILE A 104 -3.72 12.57 -15.39
CA ILE A 104 -3.52 13.91 -14.81
C ILE A 104 -3.09 14.92 -15.88
N ARG A 105 -2.25 14.50 -16.82
CA ARG A 105 -1.74 15.36 -17.91
C ARG A 105 -2.76 15.59 -19.01
N SER A 106 -3.52 14.57 -19.39
CA SER A 106 -4.51 14.62 -20.46
C SER A 106 -5.82 15.28 -20.02
N HIS A 107 -6.15 15.19 -18.72
CA HIS A 107 -7.35 15.76 -18.13
C HIS A 107 -7.04 16.73 -16.96
N PRO A 108 -6.30 17.83 -17.21
CA PRO A 108 -5.92 18.77 -16.16
C PRO A 108 -7.11 19.54 -15.55
N GLU A 109 -8.28 19.49 -16.18
CA GLU A 109 -9.55 20.06 -15.71
C GLU A 109 -10.20 19.25 -14.58
N ARG A 110 -9.85 17.96 -14.44
CA ARG A 110 -10.41 17.11 -13.39
C ARG A 110 -9.79 17.43 -12.03
N ASN A 111 -10.59 17.24 -10.97
CA ASN A 111 -10.16 17.45 -9.59
C ASN A 111 -9.44 16.20 -9.04
N TRP A 112 -8.19 16.01 -9.46
CA TRP A 112 -7.33 14.91 -9.01
C TRP A 112 -6.91 15.07 -7.55
N MET A 113 -6.90 13.97 -6.78
CA MET A 113 -6.43 13.99 -5.40
C MET A 113 -4.91 13.94 -5.33
N PRO A 114 -4.26 14.88 -4.61
CA PRO A 114 -2.81 14.83 -4.41
C PRO A 114 -2.38 13.53 -3.75
N ARG A 115 -1.40 12.83 -4.34
CA ARG A 115 -0.92 11.53 -3.89
C ARG A 115 0.61 11.45 -3.93
N VAL A 116 1.18 10.81 -2.92
CA VAL A 116 2.59 10.43 -2.88
C VAL A 116 2.67 8.90 -2.82
N LYS A 117 3.16 8.30 -3.89
CA LYS A 117 3.41 6.86 -4.02
C LYS A 117 4.79 6.52 -3.44
N PHE A 118 4.83 5.71 -2.40
CA PHE A 118 6.06 5.25 -1.76
C PHE A 118 6.33 3.79 -2.06
N PHE A 119 7.55 3.53 -2.53
CA PHE A 119 8.09 2.19 -2.68
C PHE A 119 9.26 2.01 -1.72
N GLY A 120 9.40 0.80 -1.17
CA GLY A 120 10.55 0.45 -0.36
C GLY A 120 10.74 -1.06 -0.29
N GLY A 121 11.95 -1.52 -0.58
CA GLY A 121 12.24 -2.94 -0.62
C GLY A 121 13.63 -3.26 -1.12
N LYS A 122 14.00 -4.53 -1.01
CA LYS A 122 15.24 -5.08 -1.57
C LYS A 122 14.89 -6.21 -2.53
N ALA A 123 15.65 -6.31 -3.62
CA ALA A 123 15.64 -7.46 -4.51
C ALA A 123 16.80 -8.40 -4.16
N ALA A 124 16.65 -9.70 -4.45
CA ALA A 124 17.77 -10.63 -4.37
C ALA A 124 18.84 -10.27 -5.42
N PRO A 125 20.14 -10.49 -5.15
CA PRO A 125 21.21 -10.05 -6.06
C PRO A 125 21.11 -10.63 -7.48
N SER A 126 20.66 -11.88 -7.60
CA SER A 126 20.50 -12.62 -8.85
C SER A 126 19.15 -12.36 -9.55
N TYR A 127 18.20 -11.68 -8.90
CA TYR A 127 16.85 -11.54 -9.43
C TYR A 127 16.75 -10.34 -10.37
N HIS A 128 17.01 -10.58 -11.65
CA HIS A 128 17.07 -9.56 -12.69
C HIS A 128 15.76 -8.75 -12.81
N ASN A 129 14.60 -9.41 -12.97
CA ASN A 129 13.32 -8.71 -13.11
C ASN A 129 12.99 -7.85 -11.88
N ALA A 130 13.23 -8.34 -10.67
CA ALA A 130 13.03 -7.53 -9.46
C ALA A 130 13.93 -6.28 -9.43
N LYS A 131 15.19 -6.37 -9.91
CA LYS A 131 16.07 -5.20 -10.05
C LYS A 131 15.60 -4.25 -11.16
N LEU A 132 15.08 -4.77 -12.28
CA LEU A 132 14.47 -3.94 -13.32
C LEU A 132 13.22 -3.20 -12.80
N ILE A 133 12.38 -3.83 -11.99
CA ILE A 133 11.22 -3.19 -11.35
C ILE A 133 11.67 -2.06 -10.42
N ILE A 134 12.75 -2.25 -9.63
CA ILE A 134 13.33 -1.16 -8.83
C ILE A 134 13.81 -0.02 -9.72
N LYS A 135 14.53 -0.32 -10.81
CA LYS A 135 15.02 0.69 -11.75
C LYS A 135 13.84 1.45 -12.36
N LEU A 136 12.81 0.74 -12.82
CA LEU A 136 11.60 1.33 -13.40
C LEU A 136 10.92 2.29 -12.43
N ALA A 137 10.73 1.90 -11.16
CA ALA A 137 10.15 2.79 -10.17
C ALA A 137 10.95 4.10 -10.00
N ASN A 138 12.29 4.03 -10.03
CA ASN A 138 13.15 5.21 -9.92
C ASN A 138 13.13 6.07 -11.19
N ASP A 139 13.10 5.46 -12.36
CA ASP A 139 13.05 6.15 -13.65
C ASP A 139 11.69 6.86 -13.85
N VAL A 140 10.58 6.18 -13.51
CA VAL A 140 9.24 6.76 -13.42
C VAL A 140 9.22 7.93 -12.42
N ALA A 141 9.78 7.74 -11.23
CA ALA A 141 9.86 8.80 -10.23
C ALA A 141 10.64 10.02 -10.72
N LYS A 142 11.74 9.83 -11.45
CA LYS A 142 12.54 10.93 -12.00
C LYS A 142 11.74 11.77 -12.99
N VAL A 143 10.94 11.14 -13.85
CA VAL A 143 10.08 11.83 -14.82
C VAL A 143 8.95 12.56 -14.09
N ILE A 144 8.12 11.84 -13.34
CA ILE A 144 6.92 12.40 -12.68
C ILE A 144 7.29 13.53 -11.71
N ASN A 145 8.32 13.35 -10.89
CA ASN A 145 8.66 14.35 -9.88
C ASN A 145 9.18 15.67 -10.46
N ARG A 146 9.61 15.68 -11.73
CA ARG A 146 10.15 16.84 -12.44
C ARG A 146 9.17 17.46 -13.44
N ASP A 147 8.04 16.81 -13.71
CA ASP A 147 7.07 17.31 -14.67
C ASP A 147 6.21 18.43 -14.04
N PRO A 148 6.34 19.70 -14.49
CA PRO A 148 5.51 20.79 -13.99
C PRO A 148 4.02 20.63 -14.36
N ALA A 149 3.69 19.87 -15.42
CA ALA A 149 2.30 19.64 -15.83
C ALA A 149 1.50 18.85 -14.77
N VAL A 150 2.19 18.08 -13.92
CA VAL A 150 1.58 17.35 -12.80
C VAL A 150 1.20 18.29 -11.64
N ARG A 151 1.73 19.52 -11.61
CA ARG A 151 1.39 20.56 -10.61
C ARG A 151 1.49 20.09 -9.15
N GLY A 152 2.39 19.14 -8.87
CA GLY A 152 2.58 18.56 -7.54
C GLY A 152 1.48 17.58 -7.09
N LEU A 153 0.53 17.23 -7.95
CA LEU A 153 -0.56 16.30 -7.66
C LEU A 153 -0.07 14.85 -7.49
N LEU A 154 1.03 14.48 -8.12
CA LEU A 154 1.61 13.15 -8.02
C LEU A 154 3.10 13.24 -7.75
N LYS A 155 3.55 12.51 -6.73
CA LYS A 155 4.97 12.27 -6.45
C LYS A 155 5.22 10.79 -6.27
N VAL A 156 6.39 10.33 -6.68
CA VAL A 156 6.84 8.95 -6.49
C VAL A 156 8.16 8.95 -5.74
N VAL A 157 8.26 8.16 -4.68
CA VAL A 157 9.45 8.09 -3.83
C VAL A 157 9.84 6.65 -3.63
N PHE A 158 11.02 6.26 -4.13
CA PHE A 158 11.63 4.99 -3.76
C PHE A 158 12.58 5.21 -2.57
N VAL A 159 12.23 4.70 -1.40
CA VAL A 159 13.06 4.84 -0.19
C VAL A 159 14.18 3.77 -0.21
N PRO A 160 15.46 4.18 -0.31
CA PRO A 160 16.56 3.23 -0.40
C PRO A 160 16.82 2.51 0.93
N ASN A 161 17.39 1.31 0.83
CA ASN A 161 17.81 0.50 1.97
C ASN A 161 16.71 0.27 3.04
N TYR A 162 15.50 -0.05 2.59
CA TYR A 162 14.38 -0.37 3.48
C TYR A 162 14.78 -1.37 4.58
N ASN A 163 14.46 -1.02 5.82
CA ASN A 163 14.78 -1.77 7.04
C ASN A 163 13.74 -1.47 8.13
N VAL A 164 13.93 -2.03 9.32
CA VAL A 164 13.00 -1.86 10.45
C VAL A 164 12.89 -0.39 10.88
N SER A 165 14.01 0.33 11.01
CA SER A 165 13.98 1.74 11.41
C SER A 165 13.23 2.65 10.42
N LEU A 166 13.35 2.37 9.12
CA LEU A 166 12.55 3.05 8.11
C LEU A 166 11.07 2.66 8.21
N ALA A 167 10.77 1.39 8.44
CA ALA A 167 9.40 0.93 8.64
C ALA A 167 8.73 1.60 9.85
N GLU A 168 9.46 1.81 10.94
CA GLU A 168 8.99 2.54 12.14
C GLU A 168 8.59 4.00 11.83
N ILE A 169 9.09 4.60 10.76
CA ILE A 169 8.70 5.95 10.32
C ILE A 169 7.59 5.89 9.26
N MET A 170 7.69 4.94 8.32
CA MET A 170 6.77 4.85 7.18
C MET A 170 5.39 4.30 7.57
N MET A 171 5.31 3.30 8.46
CA MET A 171 4.04 2.68 8.83
C MET A 171 3.08 3.64 9.55
N PRO A 172 3.52 4.45 10.54
CA PRO A 172 2.68 5.47 11.16
C PRO A 172 2.22 6.57 10.20
N ALA A 173 2.98 6.82 9.13
CA ALA A 173 2.73 7.89 8.16
C ALA A 173 1.86 7.46 6.97
N ALA A 174 1.64 6.17 6.73
CA ALA A 174 0.79 5.72 5.63
C ALA A 174 -0.67 6.10 5.87
N ASP A 175 -1.31 6.61 4.82
CA ASP A 175 -2.77 6.67 4.74
C ASP A 175 -3.26 5.38 4.09
N LEU A 176 -2.68 4.99 2.95
CA LEU A 176 -3.04 3.78 2.22
C LEU A 176 -1.90 2.75 2.25
N SER A 177 -2.26 1.50 2.49
CA SER A 177 -1.34 0.36 2.58
C SER A 177 -1.57 -0.62 1.44
N GLU A 178 -0.54 -0.75 0.58
CA GLU A 178 -0.59 -1.55 -0.64
C GLU A 178 -0.27 -3.04 -0.38
N GLN A 179 -1.31 -3.87 -0.41
CA GLN A 179 -1.27 -5.30 -0.12
C GLN A 179 -1.74 -6.13 -1.31
N ILE A 180 -1.14 -5.81 -2.46
CA ILE A 180 -1.59 -6.23 -3.79
C ILE A 180 -0.88 -7.46 -4.32
N SER A 181 -0.59 -8.47 -3.49
CA SER A 181 0.03 -9.70 -4.01
C SER A 181 -0.96 -10.45 -4.93
N THR A 182 -0.48 -11.26 -5.88
CA THR A 182 -1.36 -12.15 -6.66
C THR A 182 -2.07 -13.10 -5.71
N ALA A 183 -3.40 -13.25 -5.83
CA ALA A 183 -4.16 -14.13 -4.93
C ALA A 183 -3.63 -15.57 -4.93
N GLY A 184 -3.50 -16.15 -3.74
CA GLY A 184 -2.91 -17.47 -3.50
C GLY A 184 -1.38 -17.51 -3.39
N MET A 185 -0.69 -16.37 -3.37
CA MET A 185 0.79 -16.32 -3.31
C MET A 185 1.37 -15.68 -2.04
N GLU A 186 0.60 -14.92 -1.28
CA GLU A 186 0.98 -14.43 0.05
C GLU A 186 0.42 -15.37 1.12
N ALA A 187 1.31 -16.13 1.78
CA ALA A 187 0.86 -17.04 2.85
C ALA A 187 0.22 -16.31 4.05
N SER A 188 0.61 -15.07 4.32
CA SER A 188 0.05 -14.24 5.39
C SER A 188 0.40 -12.77 5.15
N GLY A 189 1.67 -12.42 5.39
CA GLY A 189 2.12 -11.03 5.40
C GLY A 189 1.89 -10.36 6.76
N THR A 190 2.91 -9.68 7.29
CA THR A 190 2.81 -8.98 8.59
C THR A 190 2.94 -7.46 8.45
N GLY A 191 3.18 -6.97 7.23
CA GLY A 191 3.22 -5.53 6.93
C GLY A 191 1.85 -4.90 7.01
N ASN A 192 0.85 -5.55 6.40
CA ASN A 192 -0.57 -5.20 6.44
C ASN A 192 -1.08 -5.01 7.88
N MET A 193 -0.77 -5.95 8.78
CA MET A 193 -1.16 -5.87 10.19
C MET A 193 -0.62 -4.60 10.88
N LYS A 194 0.64 -4.23 10.59
CA LYS A 194 1.27 -3.05 11.18
C LYS A 194 0.68 -1.76 10.62
N PHE A 195 0.36 -1.74 9.33
CA PHE A 195 -0.28 -0.61 8.69
C PHE A 195 -1.68 -0.37 9.25
N ALA A 196 -2.50 -1.41 9.33
CA ALA A 196 -3.84 -1.31 9.90
C ALA A 196 -3.80 -0.86 11.37
N LEU A 197 -2.87 -1.40 12.18
CA LEU A 197 -2.67 -0.99 13.58
C LEU A 197 -2.23 0.47 13.72
N ASN A 198 -1.68 1.08 12.67
CA ASN A 198 -1.29 2.48 12.62
C ASN A 198 -2.31 3.36 11.86
N GLY A 199 -3.49 2.83 11.56
CA GLY A 199 -4.58 3.60 10.94
C GLY A 199 -4.37 3.89 9.46
N ALA A 200 -3.65 3.03 8.74
CA ALA A 200 -3.68 3.03 7.29
C ALA A 200 -4.79 2.09 6.80
N LEU A 201 -5.59 2.55 5.83
CA LEU A 201 -6.55 1.68 5.15
C LEU A 201 -5.82 0.78 4.17
N THR A 202 -6.28 -0.45 4.04
CA THR A 202 -5.65 -1.42 3.13
C THR A 202 -6.34 -1.35 1.76
N ILE A 203 -5.54 -1.30 0.70
CA ILE A 203 -5.94 -1.71 -0.64
C ILE A 203 -5.24 -3.04 -0.94
N GLY A 204 -5.99 -4.07 -1.32
CA GLY A 204 -5.40 -5.39 -1.47
C GLY A 204 -6.30 -6.42 -2.13
N THR A 205 -5.69 -7.55 -2.46
CA THR A 205 -6.39 -8.75 -2.92
C THR A 205 -6.91 -9.57 -1.74
N LEU A 206 -7.85 -10.47 -2.00
CA LEU A 206 -8.27 -11.53 -1.07
C LEU A 206 -7.19 -12.61 -0.98
N ASP A 207 -6.09 -12.27 -0.31
CA ASP A 207 -4.92 -13.14 -0.16
C ASP A 207 -4.24 -12.97 1.21
N GLY A 208 -3.68 -14.06 1.73
CA GLY A 208 -3.02 -14.10 3.02
C GLY A 208 -3.83 -13.43 4.13
N ALA A 209 -3.14 -12.65 4.97
CA ALA A 209 -3.73 -11.98 6.13
C ALA A 209 -4.71 -10.84 5.77
N ASN A 210 -4.89 -10.50 4.49
CA ASN A 210 -5.91 -9.51 4.11
C ASN A 210 -7.32 -10.06 4.33
N VAL A 211 -7.51 -11.37 4.23
CA VAL A 211 -8.81 -12.03 4.48
C VAL A 211 -9.21 -11.83 5.95
N GLU A 212 -8.32 -12.18 6.88
CA GLU A 212 -8.57 -11.98 8.31
C GLU A 212 -8.67 -10.50 8.68
N ILE A 213 -7.92 -9.61 7.99
CA ILE A 213 -8.06 -8.16 8.22
C ILE A 213 -9.47 -7.73 7.83
N LYS A 214 -9.95 -8.12 6.64
CA LYS A 214 -11.31 -7.81 6.17
C LYS A 214 -12.37 -8.30 7.17
N GLU A 215 -12.23 -9.55 7.66
CA GLU A 215 -13.13 -10.10 8.68
C GLU A 215 -13.14 -9.29 9.97
N CYS A 216 -11.97 -8.81 10.42
CA CYS A 216 -11.85 -8.01 11.64
C CYS A 216 -12.41 -6.59 11.47
N VAL A 217 -12.06 -5.91 10.38
CA VAL A 217 -12.36 -4.47 10.20
C VAL A 217 -13.73 -4.24 9.58
N GLY A 218 -14.25 -5.21 8.83
CA GLY A 218 -15.50 -5.12 8.08
C GLY A 218 -15.32 -4.51 6.69
N ASP A 219 -16.22 -4.85 5.78
CA ASP A 219 -16.11 -4.59 4.34
C ASP A 219 -16.02 -3.10 4.00
N ASP A 220 -16.67 -2.25 4.78
CA ASP A 220 -16.63 -0.79 4.58
C ASP A 220 -15.28 -0.17 4.96
N ASN A 221 -14.39 -0.89 5.65
CA ASN A 221 -13.15 -0.36 6.22
C ASN A 221 -11.88 -0.87 5.52
N ILE A 222 -12.02 -1.50 4.34
CA ILE A 222 -10.94 -2.02 3.52
C ILE A 222 -11.30 -1.96 2.04
N PHE A 223 -10.32 -1.75 1.16
CA PHE A 223 -10.52 -1.71 -0.29
C PHE A 223 -10.02 -3.01 -0.92
N ILE A 224 -10.94 -3.93 -1.21
CA ILE A 224 -10.62 -5.22 -1.83
C ILE A 224 -10.88 -5.18 -3.32
N PHE A 225 -9.95 -5.71 -4.12
CA PHE A 225 -10.08 -5.79 -5.57
C PHE A 225 -9.44 -7.06 -6.13
N GLY A 226 -9.66 -7.27 -7.42
CA GLY A 226 -8.96 -8.25 -8.24
C GLY A 226 -9.53 -9.66 -8.09
N LEU A 227 -8.87 -10.58 -8.78
CA LEU A 227 -9.28 -11.98 -8.85
C LEU A 227 -9.11 -12.69 -7.50
N THR A 228 -10.00 -13.66 -7.22
CA THR A 228 -9.81 -14.61 -6.12
C THR A 228 -8.76 -15.67 -6.46
N THR A 229 -8.35 -16.46 -5.46
CA THR A 229 -7.40 -17.57 -5.66
C THR A 229 -7.93 -18.58 -6.69
N GLU A 230 -9.22 -18.88 -6.64
CA GLU A 230 -9.91 -19.79 -7.57
C GLU A 230 -9.92 -19.22 -8.98
N GLU A 231 -10.25 -17.94 -9.15
CA GLU A 231 -10.27 -17.28 -10.45
C GLU A 231 -8.86 -17.16 -11.07
N VAL A 232 -7.82 -16.95 -10.25
CA VAL A 232 -6.41 -17.00 -10.70
C VAL A 232 -6.06 -18.40 -11.21
N ALA A 233 -6.47 -19.46 -10.49
CA ALA A 233 -6.23 -20.84 -10.90
C ALA A 233 -6.99 -21.19 -12.20
N GLU A 234 -8.23 -20.71 -12.32
CA GLU A 234 -9.04 -20.88 -13.52
C GLU A 234 -8.38 -20.23 -14.74
N ARG A 235 -7.95 -18.96 -14.63
CA ARG A 235 -7.27 -18.26 -15.73
C ARG A 235 -6.01 -18.97 -16.20
N ARG A 236 -5.20 -19.46 -15.25
CA ARG A 236 -4.00 -20.24 -15.59
C ARG A 236 -4.31 -21.54 -16.33
N SER A 237 -5.47 -22.13 -16.08
CA SER A 237 -5.87 -23.42 -16.65
C SER A 237 -6.62 -23.28 -17.98
N ASN A 238 -7.31 -22.16 -18.20
CA ASN A 238 -8.27 -21.97 -19.31
C ASN A 238 -7.72 -21.13 -20.47
N GLY A 239 -6.40 -21.15 -20.71
CA GLY A 239 -5.80 -20.47 -21.86
C GLY A 239 -5.92 -18.95 -21.81
N TYR A 240 -5.72 -18.35 -20.63
CA TYR A 240 -5.66 -16.90 -20.45
C TYR A 240 -4.75 -16.23 -21.49
N ASN A 241 -5.27 -15.24 -22.19
CA ASN A 241 -4.56 -14.44 -23.19
C ASN A 241 -4.32 -13.03 -22.65
N PRO A 242 -3.12 -12.74 -22.12
CA PRO A 242 -2.80 -11.42 -21.58
C PRO A 242 -2.89 -10.31 -22.61
N ARG A 243 -2.56 -10.60 -23.88
CA ARG A 243 -2.59 -9.62 -24.96
C ARG A 243 -3.98 -9.03 -25.15
N SER A 244 -5.01 -9.88 -25.22
CA SER A 244 -6.39 -9.38 -25.38
C SER A 244 -6.85 -8.57 -24.18
N VAL A 245 -6.37 -8.89 -22.97
CA VAL A 245 -6.69 -8.10 -21.77
C VAL A 245 -6.02 -6.73 -21.82
N ILE A 246 -4.73 -6.68 -22.17
CA ILE A 246 -4.00 -5.41 -22.31
C ILE A 246 -4.64 -4.55 -23.41
N GLU A 247 -4.93 -5.12 -24.57
CA GLU A 247 -5.50 -4.38 -25.71
C GLU A 247 -6.94 -3.91 -25.45
N ALA A 248 -7.68 -4.57 -24.56
CA ALA A 248 -9.03 -4.17 -24.14
C ALA A 248 -9.05 -3.05 -23.09
N SER A 249 -7.93 -2.79 -22.39
CA SER A 249 -7.80 -1.73 -21.39
C SER A 249 -6.96 -0.57 -21.95
N PRO A 250 -7.58 0.56 -22.36
CA PRO A 250 -6.86 1.67 -22.97
C PRO A 250 -5.77 2.25 -22.06
N GLU A 251 -6.07 2.41 -20.77
CA GLU A 251 -5.12 2.96 -19.78
C GLU A 251 -3.93 2.02 -19.57
N LEU A 252 -4.17 0.71 -19.47
CA LEU A 252 -3.10 -0.28 -19.34
C LEU A 252 -2.25 -0.34 -20.62
N ALA A 253 -2.89 -0.42 -21.80
CA ALA A 253 -2.21 -0.47 -23.08
C ALA A 253 -1.27 0.73 -23.25
N GLN A 254 -1.75 1.93 -22.91
CA GLN A 254 -0.97 3.15 -22.99
C GLN A 254 0.19 3.15 -21.98
N ALA A 255 -0.04 2.72 -20.73
CA ALA A 255 1.02 2.65 -19.72
C ALA A 255 2.12 1.64 -20.11
N VAL A 256 1.72 0.46 -20.58
CA VAL A 256 2.64 -0.57 -21.07
C VAL A 256 3.42 -0.08 -22.29
N ALA A 257 2.76 0.59 -23.24
CA ALA A 257 3.41 1.18 -24.41
C ALA A 257 4.41 2.29 -24.03
N ALA A 258 4.05 3.19 -23.10
CA ALA A 258 4.95 4.26 -22.65
C ALA A 258 6.22 3.69 -21.98
N VAL A 259 6.06 2.64 -21.16
CA VAL A 259 7.20 1.97 -20.54
C VAL A 259 8.05 1.22 -21.57
N SER A 260 7.43 0.50 -22.51
CA SER A 260 8.14 -0.32 -23.50
C SER A 260 8.86 0.50 -24.58
N THR A 261 8.36 1.69 -24.92
CA THR A 261 8.93 2.57 -25.96
C THR A 261 9.95 3.58 -25.41
N GLY A 262 10.29 3.49 -24.12
CA GLY A 262 11.37 4.27 -23.55
C GLY A 262 11.01 5.67 -23.05
N VAL A 263 9.71 6.00 -22.88
CA VAL A 263 9.28 7.30 -22.34
C VAL A 263 9.94 7.59 -20.99
N PHE A 264 10.13 6.56 -20.17
CA PHE A 264 10.77 6.65 -18.86
C PHE A 264 12.26 6.31 -18.86
N SER A 265 12.82 5.84 -19.99
CA SER A 265 14.23 5.50 -20.15
C SER A 265 14.80 6.03 -21.46
N PRO A 266 14.81 7.36 -21.68
CA PRO A 266 15.27 7.93 -22.96
C PRO A 266 16.74 7.65 -23.26
N ASP A 267 17.53 7.32 -22.24
CA ASP A 267 18.93 6.92 -22.36
C ASP A 267 19.13 5.46 -22.81
N ASP A 268 18.09 4.63 -22.70
CA ASP A 268 18.04 3.24 -23.17
C ASP A 268 16.56 2.87 -23.43
N PRO A 269 16.03 3.23 -24.61
CA PRO A 269 14.59 3.09 -24.87
C PRO A 269 14.07 1.65 -24.78
N GLU A 270 14.94 0.66 -24.99
CA GLU A 270 14.59 -0.76 -25.00
C GLU A 270 14.71 -1.43 -23.62
N ARG A 271 15.19 -0.70 -22.61
CA ARG A 271 15.49 -1.20 -21.24
C ARG A 271 14.39 -2.06 -20.64
N TYR A 272 13.14 -1.67 -20.84
CA TYR A 272 11.97 -2.30 -20.23
C TYR A 272 11.15 -3.13 -21.22
N ARG A 273 11.56 -3.21 -22.50
CA ARG A 273 10.79 -3.90 -23.52
C ARG A 273 10.55 -5.36 -23.16
N GLU A 274 11.59 -6.09 -22.73
CA GLU A 274 11.45 -7.50 -22.34
C GLU A 274 10.57 -7.70 -21.10
N LEU A 275 10.63 -6.77 -20.13
CA LEU A 275 9.75 -6.80 -18.96
C LEU A 275 8.28 -6.63 -19.37
N MET A 276 8.00 -5.71 -20.31
CA MET A 276 6.65 -5.49 -20.83
C MET A 276 6.18 -6.64 -21.75
N ASN A 277 7.08 -7.20 -22.56
CA ASN A 277 6.81 -8.37 -23.38
C ASN A 277 6.41 -9.58 -22.52
N GLY A 278 7.02 -9.76 -21.34
CA GLY A 278 6.63 -10.80 -20.39
C GLY A 278 5.17 -10.72 -19.94
N LEU A 279 4.62 -9.49 -19.84
CA LEU A 279 3.18 -9.29 -19.58
C LEU A 279 2.34 -9.77 -20.76
N TYR A 280 2.66 -9.37 -21.99
CA TYR A 280 1.92 -9.83 -23.18
C TYR A 280 1.99 -11.35 -23.40
N GLN A 281 3.10 -11.99 -23.02
CA GLN A 281 3.34 -13.41 -23.26
C GLN A 281 2.68 -14.31 -22.22
N SER A 282 2.73 -13.95 -20.94
CA SER A 282 2.29 -14.85 -19.87
C SER A 282 1.41 -14.18 -18.83
N ASP A 283 1.74 -12.95 -18.44
CA ASP A 283 1.20 -12.29 -17.25
C ASP A 283 0.97 -13.25 -16.07
N TRP A 284 1.98 -14.07 -15.75
CA TRP A 284 1.85 -15.16 -14.77
C TRP A 284 1.34 -14.70 -13.40
N PHE A 285 1.65 -13.45 -13.05
CA PHE A 285 1.27 -12.82 -11.78
C PHE A 285 -0.01 -11.98 -11.87
N MET A 286 -0.77 -12.05 -12.97
CA MET A 286 -2.07 -11.37 -13.11
C MET A 286 -1.95 -9.85 -12.90
N VAL A 287 -0.88 -9.24 -13.41
CA VAL A 287 -0.69 -7.78 -13.40
C VAL A 287 -1.65 -7.13 -14.40
N ALA A 288 -1.72 -7.64 -15.62
CA ALA A 288 -2.66 -7.13 -16.62
C ALA A 288 -4.09 -7.52 -16.27
N ALA A 289 -4.31 -8.76 -15.79
CA ALA A 289 -5.64 -9.24 -15.42
C ALA A 289 -6.31 -8.41 -14.31
N ASP A 290 -5.56 -7.95 -13.30
CA ASP A 290 -6.10 -7.17 -12.17
C ASP A 290 -6.00 -5.66 -12.37
N PHE A 291 -5.42 -5.17 -13.47
CA PHE A 291 -5.12 -3.75 -13.62
C PHE A 291 -6.36 -2.85 -13.53
N ASP A 292 -7.41 -3.14 -14.30
CA ASP A 292 -8.61 -2.28 -14.32
C ASP A 292 -9.33 -2.29 -12.97
N ALA A 293 -9.40 -3.45 -12.31
CA ALA A 293 -9.97 -3.57 -10.97
C ALA A 293 -9.15 -2.74 -9.96
N TYR A 294 -7.82 -2.85 -10.00
CA TYR A 294 -6.92 -2.07 -9.14
C TYR A 294 -7.05 -0.57 -9.40
N ALA A 295 -7.03 -0.14 -10.66
CA ALA A 295 -7.13 1.27 -11.05
C ALA A 295 -8.48 1.86 -10.64
N SER A 296 -9.58 1.12 -10.82
CA SER A 296 -10.92 1.53 -10.37
C SER A 296 -10.96 1.68 -8.85
N THR A 297 -10.48 0.68 -8.10
CA THR A 297 -10.48 0.72 -6.63
C THR A 297 -9.58 1.84 -6.09
N GLN A 298 -8.49 2.21 -6.79
CA GLN A 298 -7.71 3.39 -6.44
C GLN A 298 -8.49 4.70 -6.60
N ARG A 299 -9.46 4.77 -7.52
CA ARG A 299 -10.36 5.92 -7.65
C ARG A 299 -11.44 5.92 -6.54
N ASP A 300 -11.88 4.75 -6.10
CA ASP A 300 -12.76 4.64 -4.91
C ASP A 300 -12.04 5.13 -3.65
N VAL A 301 -10.75 4.79 -3.50
CA VAL A 301 -9.88 5.35 -2.44
C VAL A 301 -9.84 6.88 -2.51
N ASP A 302 -9.67 7.46 -3.70
CA ASP A 302 -9.66 8.92 -3.87
C ASP A 302 -11.00 9.57 -3.47
N ALA A 303 -12.12 8.90 -3.74
CA ALA A 303 -13.45 9.37 -3.37
C ALA A 303 -13.65 9.38 -1.84
N VAL A 304 -13.23 8.32 -1.14
CA VAL A 304 -13.31 8.26 0.33
C VAL A 304 -12.32 9.21 1.00
N TRP A 305 -11.09 9.31 0.48
CA TRP A 305 -10.08 10.24 1.04
C TRP A 305 -10.56 11.71 1.00
N ARG A 306 -11.31 12.06 -0.06
CA ARG A 306 -11.92 13.39 -0.19
C ARG A 306 -12.93 13.68 0.92
N ASP A 307 -13.65 12.66 1.41
CA ASP A 307 -14.50 12.73 2.60
C ASP A 307 -13.68 12.38 3.86
N SER A 308 -12.82 13.31 4.28
CA SER A 308 -11.86 13.07 5.37
C SER A 308 -12.51 12.56 6.68
N PRO A 309 -13.69 13.04 7.12
CA PRO A 309 -14.38 12.45 8.28
C PRO A 309 -14.66 10.95 8.15
N ASP A 310 -15.14 10.48 7.00
CA ASP A 310 -15.38 9.05 6.75
C ASP A 310 -14.07 8.27 6.73
N TRP A 311 -13.05 8.80 6.05
CA TRP A 311 -11.71 8.19 6.02
C TRP A 311 -11.15 7.92 7.42
N TYR A 312 -11.17 8.94 8.30
CA TYR A 312 -10.62 8.79 9.65
C TYR A 312 -11.49 7.88 10.52
N ALA A 313 -12.80 7.85 10.33
CA ALA A 313 -13.66 6.89 11.02
C ALA A 313 -13.27 5.45 10.65
N ARG A 314 -13.09 5.16 9.36
CA ARG A 314 -12.61 3.85 8.88
C ARG A 314 -11.22 3.50 9.41
N ALA A 315 -10.32 4.48 9.47
CA ALA A 315 -8.95 4.30 9.98
C ALA A 315 -8.94 3.98 11.48
N ILE A 316 -9.78 4.64 12.28
CA ILE A 316 -9.93 4.35 13.71
C ILE A 316 -10.49 2.94 13.91
N ARG A 317 -11.49 2.53 13.11
CA ARG A 317 -12.03 1.15 13.15
C ARG A 317 -10.97 0.11 12.81
N ASN A 318 -10.08 0.39 11.86
CA ASN A 318 -8.92 -0.46 11.59
C ASN A 318 -8.05 -0.62 12.84
N VAL A 319 -7.63 0.49 13.47
CA VAL A 319 -6.81 0.44 14.69
C VAL A 319 -7.50 -0.34 15.81
N ALA A 320 -8.78 -0.08 16.04
CA ALA A 320 -9.55 -0.69 17.11
C ALA A 320 -9.74 -2.21 16.91
N ARG A 321 -9.88 -2.67 15.67
CA ARG A 321 -10.32 -4.04 15.37
C ARG A 321 -9.18 -5.01 15.03
N VAL A 322 -7.95 -4.52 14.91
CA VAL A 322 -6.78 -5.36 14.56
C VAL A 322 -5.93 -5.83 15.76
N GLY A 323 -6.43 -5.71 16.99
CA GLY A 323 -5.78 -6.27 18.19
C GLY A 323 -5.50 -7.77 18.08
N TRP A 324 -6.37 -8.51 17.38
CA TRP A 324 -6.23 -9.94 17.11
C TRP A 324 -4.88 -10.33 16.48
N PHE A 325 -4.26 -9.43 15.71
CA PHE A 325 -2.97 -9.65 15.04
C PHE A 325 -1.75 -9.50 15.96
N SER A 326 -1.96 -9.33 17.27
CA SER A 326 -0.85 -9.31 18.21
C SER A 326 -0.09 -10.63 18.21
N SER A 327 1.24 -10.50 18.18
CA SER A 327 2.14 -11.65 18.36
C SER A 327 1.93 -12.34 19.70
N ASP A 328 1.41 -11.67 20.74
CA ASP A 328 1.15 -12.33 22.03
C ASP A 328 0.04 -13.35 21.91
N ARG A 329 -1.03 -13.04 21.17
CA ARG A 329 -2.10 -14.01 20.87
C ARG A 329 -1.53 -15.19 20.09
N THR A 330 -0.69 -14.95 19.09
CA THR A 330 0.00 -16.03 18.35
C THR A 330 0.82 -16.90 19.29
N ILE A 331 1.64 -16.32 20.16
CA ILE A 331 2.47 -17.07 21.12
C ILE A 331 1.61 -17.87 22.11
N ARG A 332 0.51 -17.30 22.62
CA ARG A 332 -0.45 -18.01 23.49
C ARG A 332 -1.04 -19.25 22.80
N GLN A 333 -1.41 -19.14 21.52
CA GLN A 333 -1.90 -20.28 20.73
C GLN A 333 -0.81 -21.35 20.54
N TYR A 334 0.40 -20.96 20.12
CA TYR A 334 1.53 -21.90 20.00
C TYR A 334 1.85 -22.61 21.32
N ALA A 335 1.86 -21.88 22.43
CA ALA A 335 2.12 -22.41 23.75
C ALA A 335 1.08 -23.46 24.18
N LYS A 336 -0.20 -23.18 23.92
CA LYS A 336 -1.32 -24.05 24.25
C LYS A 336 -1.43 -25.28 23.33
N GLU A 337 -1.24 -25.11 22.02
CA GLU A 337 -1.62 -26.11 21.02
C GLU A 337 -0.45 -26.96 20.52
N ILE A 338 0.78 -26.44 20.61
CA ILE A 338 1.97 -27.10 20.04
C ILE A 338 3.02 -27.36 21.11
N TRP A 339 3.43 -26.34 21.86
CA TRP A 339 4.52 -26.49 22.84
C TRP A 339 4.07 -27.15 24.13
N ASN A 340 2.77 -27.12 24.43
CA ASN A 340 2.18 -27.64 25.67
C ASN A 340 2.84 -27.07 26.93
N VAL A 341 3.04 -25.74 26.96
CA VAL A 341 3.58 -25.02 28.11
C VAL A 341 2.50 -24.15 28.77
N PRO A 342 2.57 -23.89 30.09
CA PRO A 342 1.64 -22.99 30.77
C PRO A 342 1.64 -21.59 30.16
N VAL A 343 0.45 -20.96 30.08
CA VAL A 343 0.21 -19.63 29.48
C VAL A 343 -0.31 -18.65 30.50
#